data_AF-A0A0Q4XR27-F1
#
_entry.id   AF-A0A0Q4XR27-F1
#
_cell.length_a   1.000
_cell.length_b   1.000
_cell.length_c   1.000
_cell.angle_alpha   90.00
_cell.angle_beta   90.00
_cell.angle_gamma   90.00
#
_symmetry.space_group_name_H-M   'P 1'
#
loop_
_entity.id
_entity.type
_entity.pdbx_description
1 polymer ?
#
loop_
_entity_poly.entity_id
_entity_poly.type
_entity_poly.pdbx_seq_one_letter_code
_entity_poly.pdbx_strand_id
1 'polypeptide(L)'
;MQDSSRSDPASPLVDPDVHVESFRQAREARRLELVEDYVELIADLIGDGGEARQVDIAARLGVAQPTVAKMLKRLVEDGFVQQRPYRGVFLTAAGQALAVQSRERHRIVEKFLCALGVSAETARRDAEGIEHHVSAETLEAFRLFSESKS
;
A
#
# COMPACT_ATOMS: atom_id res chain seq x y z
N MET A 1 -37.15 -42.52 24.66
CA MET A 1 -35.95 -42.52 23.82
C MET A 1 -35.35 -41.13 23.89
N GLN A 2 -34.07 -41.06 24.27
CA GLN A 2 -33.27 -39.84 24.39
C GLN A 2 -33.11 -39.18 23.01
N ASP A 3 -33.06 -37.86 22.97
CA ASP A 3 -31.95 -37.22 22.28
C ASP A 3 -31.54 -35.96 23.04
N SER A 4 -30.34 -36.03 23.60
CA SER A 4 -29.66 -34.97 24.33
C SER A 4 -28.68 -34.31 23.38
N SER A 5 -28.63 -32.98 23.44
CA SER A 5 -27.43 -32.16 23.23
C SER A 5 -26.68 -32.31 21.91
N ARG A 6 -26.68 -31.24 21.10
CA ARG A 6 -25.42 -30.63 20.64
C ARG A 6 -25.54 -29.11 20.69
N SER A 7 -25.13 -28.56 21.83
CA SER A 7 -24.58 -27.20 21.89
C SER A 7 -23.30 -27.19 21.05
N ASP A 8 -23.25 -26.28 20.09
CA ASP A 8 -22.06 -26.01 19.28
C ASP A 8 -20.92 -25.58 20.22
N PRO A 9 -19.80 -26.33 20.33
CA PRO A 9 -18.69 -25.88 21.15
C PRO A 9 -18.02 -24.73 20.41
N ALA A 10 -18.21 -23.51 20.92
CA ALA A 10 -17.43 -22.34 20.54
C ALA A 10 -15.96 -22.77 20.38
N SER A 11 -15.43 -22.65 19.15
CA SER A 11 -14.02 -22.96 18.91
C SER A 11 -13.18 -22.20 19.93
N PRO A 12 -12.26 -22.87 20.64
CA PRO A 12 -11.46 -22.21 21.65
C PRO A 12 -10.69 -21.07 20.99
N LEU A 13 -10.68 -19.90 21.64
CA LEU A 13 -9.91 -18.76 21.19
C LEU A 13 -8.46 -19.18 20.97
N VAL A 14 -7.89 -18.79 19.83
CA VAL A 14 -6.49 -19.05 19.48
C VAL A 14 -5.57 -18.58 20.60
N ASP A 15 -4.48 -19.30 20.82
CA ASP A 15 -3.46 -18.99 21.81
C ASP A 15 -3.09 -17.48 21.81
N PRO A 16 -3.05 -16.80 22.98
CA PRO A 16 -2.82 -15.37 23.07
C PRO A 16 -1.55 -14.89 22.38
N ASP A 17 -0.46 -15.67 22.39
CA ASP A 17 0.80 -15.28 21.77
C ASP A 17 0.71 -15.33 20.24
N VAL A 18 0.06 -16.37 19.71
CA VAL A 18 -0.25 -16.49 18.27
C VAL A 18 -1.19 -15.37 17.82
N HIS A 19 -2.15 -15.01 18.66
CA HIS A 19 -3.11 -13.93 18.39
C HIS A 19 -2.41 -12.56 18.35
N VAL A 20 -1.52 -12.27 19.30
CA VAL A 20 -0.73 -11.04 19.34
C VAL A 20 0.16 -10.90 18.11
N GLU A 21 0.83 -11.98 17.71
CA GLU A 21 1.74 -11.96 16.57
C GLU A 21 0.99 -11.76 15.25
N SER A 22 -0.15 -12.42 15.07
CA SER A 22 -1.01 -12.23 13.90
C SER A 22 -1.48 -10.78 13.76
N PHE A 23 -1.91 -10.16 14.86
CA PHE A 23 -2.27 -8.74 14.85
C PHE A 23 -1.07 -7.81 14.64
N ARG A 24 0.12 -8.16 15.12
CA ARG A 24 1.34 -7.38 14.86
C ARG A 24 1.65 -7.37 13.37
N GLN A 25 1.64 -8.54 12.72
CA GLN A 25 1.89 -8.68 11.29
C GLN A 25 0.88 -7.89 10.46
N ALA A 26 -0.42 -8.01 10.76
CA ALA A 26 -1.45 -7.25 10.05
C ALA A 26 -1.27 -5.73 10.18
N ARG A 27 -0.91 -5.24 11.37
CA ARG A 27 -0.62 -3.81 11.59
C ARG A 27 0.63 -3.35 10.85
N GLU A 28 1.63 -4.21 10.73
CA GLU A 28 2.87 -3.90 10.02
C GLU A 28 2.65 -3.86 8.51
N ALA A 29 1.93 -4.83 7.95
CA ALA A 29 1.55 -4.82 6.54
C ALA A 29 0.76 -3.56 6.16
N ARG A 30 -0.28 -3.22 6.93
CA ARG A 30 -1.08 -2.01 6.70
C ARG A 30 -0.25 -0.72 6.78
N ARG A 31 0.78 -0.74 7.63
CA ARG A 31 1.67 0.41 7.81
C ARG A 31 2.63 0.56 6.64
N LEU A 32 3.12 -0.54 6.07
CA LEU A 32 3.97 -0.52 4.89
C LEU A 32 3.19 -0.02 3.68
N GLU A 33 1.97 -0.54 3.46
CA GLU A 33 1.02 -0.04 2.45
C GLU A 33 0.85 1.49 2.55
N LEU A 34 0.52 2.00 3.73
CA LEU A 34 0.39 3.45 3.94
C LEU A 34 1.68 4.24 3.71
N VAL A 35 2.85 3.65 3.94
CA VAL A 35 4.12 4.33 3.65
C VAL A 35 4.32 4.42 2.14
N GLU A 36 4.07 3.32 1.43
CA GLU A 36 4.15 3.24 -0.04
C GLU A 36 3.19 4.24 -0.71
N ASP A 37 1.91 4.25 -0.33
CA ASP A 37 0.90 5.19 -0.84
C ASP A 37 1.36 6.66 -0.69
N TYR A 38 1.94 6.99 0.46
CA TYR A 38 2.41 8.36 0.71
C TYR A 38 3.63 8.72 -0.14
N VAL A 39 4.62 7.84 -0.26
CA VAL A 39 5.81 8.17 -1.05
C VAL A 39 5.51 8.24 -2.54
N GLU A 40 4.61 7.39 -3.05
CA GLU A 40 4.15 7.47 -4.44
C GLU A 40 3.40 8.78 -4.70
N LEU A 41 2.42 9.11 -3.85
CA LEU A 41 1.67 10.35 -4.01
C LEU A 41 2.55 11.59 -3.92
N ILE A 42 3.53 11.60 -3.02
CA ILE A 42 4.50 12.70 -2.93
C ILE A 42 5.35 12.76 -4.21
N ALA A 43 5.81 11.63 -4.74
CA ALA A 43 6.54 11.58 -6.00
C ALA A 43 5.71 12.17 -7.15
N ASP A 44 4.43 11.84 -7.22
CA ASP A 44 3.51 12.33 -8.25
C ASP A 44 3.27 13.83 -8.18
N LEU A 45 2.99 14.33 -6.99
CA LEU A 45 2.81 15.77 -6.77
C LEU A 45 4.06 16.56 -7.15
N ILE A 46 5.25 16.04 -6.83
CA ILE A 46 6.52 16.65 -7.22
C ILE A 46 6.72 16.58 -8.74
N GLY A 47 6.39 15.45 -9.37
CA GLY A 47 6.52 15.26 -10.82
C GLY A 47 5.59 16.14 -11.65
N ASP A 48 4.35 16.37 -11.17
CA ASP A 48 3.33 17.15 -11.85
C ASP A 48 3.44 18.66 -11.57
N GLY A 49 3.60 19.04 -10.29
CA GLY A 49 3.51 20.43 -9.83
C GLY A 49 4.80 21.01 -9.25
N GLY A 50 5.87 20.21 -9.14
CA GLY A 50 7.16 20.64 -8.56
C GLY A 50 7.19 20.71 -7.02
N GLU A 51 6.06 20.53 -6.34
CA GLU A 51 5.96 20.55 -4.88
C GLU A 51 4.85 19.62 -4.37
N ALA A 52 5.08 18.99 -3.21
CA ALA A 52 4.05 18.26 -2.47
C ALA A 52 3.68 19.02 -1.20
N ARG A 53 2.45 19.53 -1.13
CA ARG A 53 1.93 20.21 0.07
C ARG A 53 1.01 19.30 0.86
N GLN A 54 1.04 19.44 2.19
CA GLN A 54 0.20 18.66 3.10
C GLN A 54 -1.30 18.76 2.76
N VAL A 55 -1.76 19.93 2.31
CA VAL A 55 -3.16 20.15 1.93
C VAL A 55 -3.55 19.33 0.70
N ASP A 56 -2.64 19.19 -0.26
CA ASP A 56 -2.84 18.44 -1.50
C ASP A 56 -2.79 16.94 -1.25
N ILE A 57 -1.88 16.50 -0.38
CA ILE A 57 -1.78 15.11 0.08
C ILE A 57 -3.07 14.71 0.80
N ALA A 58 -3.55 15.55 1.72
CA ALA A 58 -4.79 15.31 2.47
C ALA A 58 -6.01 15.18 1.54
N ALA A 59 -6.14 16.09 0.57
CA ALA A 59 -7.23 16.08 -0.39
C ALA A 59 -7.22 14.82 -1.27
N ARG A 60 -6.05 14.41 -1.77
CA ARG A 60 -5.91 13.25 -2.67
C ARG A 60 -6.05 11.90 -1.95
N LEU A 61 -5.58 11.80 -0.72
CA LEU A 61 -5.78 10.59 0.12
C LEU A 61 -7.16 10.53 0.78
N GLY A 62 -7.97 11.58 0.69
CA GLY A 62 -9.29 11.63 1.33
C GLY A 62 -9.23 11.59 2.86
N VAL A 63 -8.14 12.08 3.47
CA VAL A 63 -7.97 12.10 4.94
C VAL A 63 -7.79 13.52 5.47
N ALA A 64 -8.03 13.70 6.76
CA ALA A 64 -7.86 15.00 7.41
C ALA A 64 -6.36 15.41 7.47
N GLN A 65 -6.09 16.71 7.35
CA GLN A 65 -4.71 17.23 7.43
C GLN A 65 -3.92 16.82 8.69
N PRO A 66 -4.52 16.73 9.90
CA PRO A 66 -3.80 16.23 11.08
C PRO A 66 -3.32 14.78 10.93
N THR A 67 -4.08 13.93 10.23
CA THR A 67 -3.68 12.55 9.92
C THR A 67 -2.44 12.54 9.04
N VAL A 68 -2.44 13.38 7.98
CA VAL A 68 -1.27 13.56 7.11
C VAL A 68 -0.08 14.09 7.90
N ALA A 69 -0.28 15.09 8.78
CA ALA A 69 0.81 15.65 9.59
C ALA A 69 1.51 14.58 10.44
N LYS A 70 0.71 13.70 11.06
CA LYS A 70 1.21 12.58 11.88
C LYS A 70 2.00 11.59 11.02
N MET A 71 1.50 11.24 9.84
CA MET A 71 2.20 10.33 8.92
C MET A 71 3.47 10.96 8.35
N LEU A 72 3.45 12.24 7.99
CA LEU A 72 4.64 12.95 7.50
C LEU A 72 5.73 13.03 8.58
N LYS A 73 5.36 13.28 9.85
CA LYS A 73 6.34 13.25 10.95
C LYS A 73 7.01 11.88 11.05
N ARG A 74 6.23 10.81 10.96
CA ARG A 74 6.75 9.45 10.96
C ARG A 74 7.66 9.17 9.77
N LEU A 75 7.26 9.55 8.56
CA LEU A 75 8.08 9.36 7.36
C LEU A 75 9.42 10.12 7.42
N VAL A 76 9.46 11.24 8.16
CA VAL A 76 10.73 11.94 8.47
C VAL A 76 11.58 11.12 9.43
N GLU A 77 10.98 10.59 10.50
CA GLU A 77 11.66 9.71 11.48
C GLU A 77 12.19 8.43 10.82
N ASP A 78 11.42 7.84 9.90
CA ASP A 78 11.76 6.64 9.12
C ASP A 78 12.73 6.96 7.95
N GLY A 79 13.05 8.24 7.70
CA GLY A 79 14.05 8.67 6.71
C GLY A 79 13.59 8.67 5.25
N PHE A 80 12.30 8.55 4.97
CA PHE A 80 11.75 8.55 3.61
C PHE A 80 11.44 9.94 3.07
N VAL A 81 11.14 10.90 3.94
CA VAL A 81 10.81 12.27 3.51
C VAL A 81 11.56 13.31 4.33
N GLN A 82 11.65 14.52 3.78
CA GLN A 82 12.15 15.70 4.45
C GLN A 82 11.16 16.85 4.25
N GLN A 83 10.92 17.64 5.29
CA GLN A 83 10.09 18.85 5.21
C GLN A 83 11.00 20.07 5.14
N ARG A 84 10.70 20.99 4.22
CA ARG A 84 11.42 22.26 4.10
C ARG A 84 10.47 23.42 4.41
N PRO A 85 10.84 24.35 5.31
CA PRO A 85 10.04 25.55 5.57
C PRO A 85 9.67 26.25 4.28
N TYR A 86 8.38 26.56 4.11
CA TYR A 86 7.83 27.26 2.95
C TYR A 86 7.96 26.56 1.58
N ARG A 87 8.47 25.32 1.52
CA ARG A 87 8.65 24.56 0.27
C ARG A 87 7.91 23.23 0.20
N GLY A 88 7.27 22.79 1.30
CA GLY A 88 6.52 21.54 1.34
C GLY A 88 7.37 20.31 1.69
N VAL A 89 6.91 19.15 1.24
CA VAL A 89 7.48 17.82 1.50
C VAL A 89 8.27 17.35 0.29
N PHE A 90 9.44 16.74 0.54
CA PHE A 90 10.29 16.13 -0.49
C PHE A 90 10.65 14.71 -0.10
N LEU A 91 10.82 13.84 -1.08
CA LEU A 91 11.40 12.52 -0.86
C LEU A 91 12.90 12.63 -0.60
N THR A 92 13.40 11.76 0.27
CA THR A 92 14.83 11.45 0.34
C THR A 92 15.20 10.47 -0.78
N ALA A 93 16.48 10.11 -0.92
CA ALA A 93 16.87 9.05 -1.85
C ALA A 93 16.18 7.72 -1.53
N ALA A 94 16.01 7.39 -0.24
CA ALA A 94 15.30 6.18 0.20
C ALA A 94 13.81 6.26 -0.14
N GLY A 95 13.14 7.40 0.10
CA GLY A 95 11.74 7.59 -0.29
C GLY A 95 11.53 7.52 -1.79
N GLN A 96 12.43 8.08 -2.58
CA GLN A 96 12.37 8.01 -4.03
C GLN A 96 12.53 6.57 -4.54
N ALA A 97 13.45 5.80 -3.97
CA ALA A 97 13.64 4.40 -4.32
C ALA A 97 12.39 3.57 -4.00
N LEU A 98 11.77 3.80 -2.83
CA LEU A 98 10.54 3.12 -2.43
C LEU A 98 9.36 3.47 -3.36
N ALA A 99 9.19 4.76 -3.68
CA ALA A 99 8.14 5.20 -4.63
C ALA A 99 8.32 4.56 -6.01
N VAL A 100 9.55 4.47 -6.52
CA VAL A 100 9.84 3.80 -7.80
C VAL A 100 9.54 2.31 -7.73
N GLN A 101 9.89 1.65 -6.61
CA GLN A 101 9.61 0.23 -6.42
C GLN A 101 8.10 -0.05 -6.38
N SER A 102 7.34 0.72 -5.58
CA SER A 102 5.89 0.53 -5.46
C SER A 102 5.18 0.76 -6.80
N ARG A 103 5.57 1.83 -7.52
CA ARG A 103 5.08 2.12 -8.88
C ARG A 103 5.36 0.99 -9.88
N GLU A 104 6.51 0.34 -9.77
CA GLU A 104 6.82 -0.79 -10.65
C GLU A 104 5.93 -1.99 -10.34
N ARG A 105 5.65 -2.26 -9.05
CA ARG A 105 4.71 -3.32 -8.65
C ARG A 105 3.31 -3.04 -9.20
N HIS A 106 2.81 -1.82 -9.04
CA HIS A 106 1.53 -1.39 -9.62
C HIS A 106 1.47 -1.64 -11.12
N ARG A 107 2.51 -1.23 -11.88
CA ARG A 107 2.58 -1.45 -13.34
C ARG A 107 2.57 -2.91 -13.75
N ILE A 108 3.25 -3.78 -12.99
CA ILE A 108 3.26 -5.21 -13.27
C ILE A 108 1.84 -5.78 -13.11
N VAL A 109 1.14 -5.40 -12.03
CA VAL A 109 -0.25 -5.81 -11.81
C VAL A 109 -1.17 -5.25 -12.91
N GLU A 110 -1.07 -3.96 -13.23
CA GLU A 110 -1.86 -3.32 -14.30
C GLU A 110 -1.69 -4.05 -15.64
N LYS A 111 -0.43 -4.31 -16.05
CA LYS A 111 -0.12 -5.03 -17.30
C LYS A 111 -0.68 -6.46 -17.29
N PHE A 112 -0.57 -7.15 -16.17
CA PHE A 112 -1.11 -8.49 -16.01
C PHE A 112 -2.63 -8.51 -16.17
N LEU A 113 -3.35 -7.61 -15.51
CA LEU A 113 -4.80 -7.48 -15.65
C LEU A 113 -5.20 -7.14 -17.10
N CYS A 114 -4.45 -6.25 -17.76
CA CYS A 114 -4.65 -5.96 -19.18
C CYS A 114 -4.45 -7.21 -20.06
N ALA A 115 -3.41 -8.01 -19.79
CA ALA A 115 -3.13 -9.24 -20.51
C ALA A 115 -4.21 -10.33 -20.30
N LEU A 116 -4.95 -10.27 -19.19
CA LEU A 116 -6.15 -11.10 -18.97
C LEU A 116 -7.38 -10.61 -19.74
N GLY A 117 -7.33 -9.42 -20.36
CA GLY A 117 -8.42 -8.81 -21.10
C GLY A 117 -9.25 -7.80 -20.31
N VAL A 118 -8.79 -7.38 -19.12
CA VAL A 118 -9.42 -6.27 -18.38
C VAL A 118 -9.14 -4.96 -19.12
N SER A 119 -10.13 -4.05 -19.16
CA SER A 119 -9.94 -2.73 -19.77
C SER A 119 -8.86 -1.93 -19.03
N ALA A 120 -8.09 -1.10 -19.74
CA ALA A 120 -6.98 -0.34 -19.14
C ALA A 120 -7.42 0.55 -17.97
N GLU A 121 -8.64 1.12 -18.02
CA GLU A 121 -9.18 1.93 -16.93
C GLU A 121 -9.50 1.11 -15.68
N THR A 122 -10.09 -0.08 -15.85
CA THR A 122 -10.36 -0.98 -14.73
C THR A 122 -9.07 -1.59 -14.20
N ALA A 123 -8.17 -2.02 -15.08
CA ALA A 123 -6.87 -2.58 -14.69
C ALA A 123 -6.04 -1.59 -13.86
N ARG A 124 -6.02 -0.29 -14.23
CA ARG A 124 -5.34 0.75 -13.45
C ARG A 124 -5.94 0.91 -12.05
N ARG A 125 -7.27 0.95 -11.95
CA ARG A 125 -7.97 1.11 -10.66
C ARG A 125 -7.86 -0.12 -9.77
N ASP A 126 -7.90 -1.30 -10.35
CA ASP A 126 -7.81 -2.55 -9.61
C ASP A 126 -6.36 -2.87 -9.23
N ALA A 127 -5.39 -2.46 -10.03
CA ALA A 127 -3.98 -2.58 -9.68
C ALA A 127 -3.65 -1.82 -8.39
N GLU A 128 -4.26 -0.63 -8.23
CA GLU A 128 -4.23 0.14 -6.99
C GLU A 128 -4.85 -0.65 -5.83
N GLY A 129 -4.04 -0.99 -4.84
CA GLY A 129 -4.39 -1.82 -3.69
C GLY A 129 -4.05 -3.31 -3.85
N ILE A 130 -4.11 -3.87 -5.06
CA ILE A 130 -3.72 -5.28 -5.28
C ILE A 130 -2.20 -5.43 -5.12
N GLU A 131 -1.41 -4.51 -5.65
CA GLU A 131 0.04 -4.51 -5.58
C GLU A 131 0.57 -4.63 -4.14
N HIS A 132 -0.14 -4.09 -3.14
CA HIS A 132 0.23 -4.21 -1.72
C HIS A 132 0.05 -5.61 -1.14
N HIS A 133 -0.77 -6.44 -1.76
CA HIS A 133 -1.14 -7.78 -1.28
C HIS A 133 -0.50 -8.92 -2.09
N VAL A 134 0.25 -8.58 -3.14
CA VAL A 134 0.89 -9.55 -4.03
C VAL A 134 2.29 -9.89 -3.51
N SER A 135 2.57 -11.17 -3.24
CA SER A 135 3.91 -11.62 -2.86
C SER A 135 4.92 -11.41 -4.01
N ALA A 136 6.21 -11.38 -3.71
CA ALA A 136 7.25 -11.24 -4.76
C ALA A 136 7.19 -12.37 -5.80
N GLU A 137 6.88 -13.60 -5.37
CA GLU A 137 6.71 -14.76 -6.26
C GLU A 137 5.51 -14.57 -7.20
N THR A 138 4.35 -14.16 -6.65
CA THR A 138 3.15 -13.91 -7.45
C THR A 138 3.36 -12.75 -8.43
N LEU A 139 4.05 -11.69 -8.00
CA LEU A 139 4.36 -10.54 -8.86
C LEU A 139 5.25 -10.95 -10.05
N GLU A 140 6.23 -11.82 -9.80
CA GLU A 140 7.10 -12.34 -10.86
C GLU A 140 6.30 -13.20 -11.86
N ALA A 141 5.37 -14.02 -11.37
CA ALA A 141 4.47 -14.78 -12.24
C ALA A 141 3.59 -13.85 -13.12
N PHE A 142 3.08 -12.75 -12.56
CA PHE A 142 2.33 -11.73 -13.30
C PHE A 142 3.18 -11.10 -14.42
N ARG A 143 4.45 -10.76 -14.10
CA ARG A 143 5.40 -10.20 -15.05
C ARG A 143 5.65 -11.14 -16.23
N LEU A 144 6.01 -12.39 -15.94
CA LEU A 144 6.28 -13.42 -16.96
C LEU A 144 5.06 -13.71 -17.84
N PHE A 145 3.86 -13.78 -17.25
CA PHE A 145 2.63 -13.99 -17.99
C PHE A 145 2.37 -12.84 -18.98
N SER A 146 2.51 -11.59 -18.52
CA SER A 146 2.27 -10.39 -19.34
C SER A 146 3.23 -10.30 -20.53
N GLU A 147 4.49 -10.66 -20.33
CA GLU A 147 5.52 -10.69 -21.38
C GLU A 147 5.24 -11.75 -22.45
N SER A 148 4.64 -12.89 -22.08
CA SER A 148 4.28 -13.96 -23.02
C SER A 148 3.08 -13.65 -23.92
N LYS A 149 2.30 -12.61 -23.57
CA LYS A 149 1.07 -12.19 -24.26
C LYS A 149 1.23 -10.91 -25.07
N SER A 150 2.39 -10.26 -24.97
CA SER A 150 2.73 -9.01 -25.67
C SER A 150 3.23 -9.24 -27.09
#